data_AF-A0A6Q2WWI3-F1
#
_entry.id   AF-A0A6Q2WWI3-F1
#
_cell.length_a   1.000
_cell.length_b   1.000
_cell.length_c   1.000
_cell.angle_alpha   90.00
_cell.angle_beta   90.00
_cell.angle_gamma   90.00
#
_symmetry.space_group_name_H-M   'P 1'
#
loop_
_entity.id
_entity.type
_entity.pdbx_description
1 polymer ?
#
loop_
_entity_poly.entity_id
_entity_poly.type
_entity_poly.pdbx_seq_one_letter_code
_entity_poly.pdbx_strand_id
1 'polypeptide(L)'
;IIEHPAGGYKKLFETCEELNEPISAVVVGVIPAWLSGSLLRLGPGMFEVGAEPFYHLFDGQALMHKFDLKNGHVTYHRKFIKTDAYVRAMTEKRVVITEFGTAAYPDPCKNIFSRFFTYFKGIEVTDNCLVNVYPVGEDFYACTETNYITKVDPDTLETVKRVDLCDYLSINGVTAHPHIESDGTVYNIGNCFGKNMSLAYNIVKIPSTQKDKSDPIAKSEVLVQLPSSERFKPSYVHSFGMTENYFVFVETPVKINLLKFLTAWSIWGTNYMDCFQSNETIGFRPKQPGEGRNEPVSDLISQLSTR
;
A
#
# COMPACT_ATOMS: atom_id res chain seq x y z
N ILE A 1 10.94 -12.40 30.05
CA ILE A 1 10.98 -11.33 29.03
C ILE A 1 12.16 -11.64 28.14
N ILE A 2 11.98 -11.71 26.83
CA ILE A 2 13.11 -11.85 25.89
C ILE A 2 13.66 -10.46 25.65
N GLU A 3 14.97 -10.28 25.76
CA GLU A 3 15.64 -8.99 25.56
C GLU A 3 16.53 -9.02 24.32
N HIS A 4 16.71 -7.86 23.69
CA HIS A 4 17.56 -7.69 22.52
C HIS A 4 18.61 -6.58 22.74
N PRO A 5 19.46 -6.67 23.78
CA PRO A 5 20.37 -5.59 24.17
C PRO A 5 21.44 -5.28 23.11
N ALA A 6 21.79 -6.26 22.26
CA ALA A 6 22.70 -6.06 21.15
C ALA A 6 22.12 -5.16 20.03
N GLY A 7 20.81 -4.93 20.00
CA GLY A 7 20.18 -4.03 19.03
C GLY A 7 20.24 -4.52 17.58
N GLY A 8 20.36 -5.83 17.34
CA GLY A 8 20.51 -6.40 16.00
C GLY A 8 19.35 -6.09 15.03
N TYR A 9 18.15 -5.81 15.55
CA TYR A 9 16.99 -5.40 14.77
C TYR A 9 17.18 -4.09 14.00
N LYS A 10 18.19 -3.27 14.35
CA LYS A 10 18.52 -2.05 13.60
C LYS A 10 18.85 -2.34 12.14
N LYS A 11 19.41 -3.53 11.83
CA LYS A 11 19.70 -3.96 10.46
C LYS A 11 18.45 -4.14 9.58
N LEU A 12 17.26 -4.21 10.17
CA LEU A 12 16.00 -4.23 9.41
C LEU A 12 15.70 -2.87 8.75
N PHE A 13 16.36 -1.80 9.20
CA PHE A 13 16.12 -0.42 8.78
C PHE A 13 17.39 0.24 8.22
N GLU A 14 18.28 -0.56 7.62
CA GLU A 14 19.53 -0.10 7.02
C GLU A 14 19.46 -0.28 5.49
N THR A 15 19.88 0.75 4.75
CA THR A 15 19.90 0.72 3.28
C THR A 15 20.76 -0.42 2.78
N CYS A 16 20.30 -1.09 1.73
CA CYS A 16 21.08 -2.11 1.03
C CYS A 16 21.08 -1.89 -0.48
N GLU A 17 22.14 -2.35 -1.13
CA GLU A 17 22.30 -2.25 -2.58
C GLU A 17 21.58 -3.40 -3.30
N GLU A 18 21.09 -3.14 -4.52
CA GLU A 18 20.57 -4.18 -5.40
C GLU A 18 21.65 -5.17 -5.85
N LEU A 19 21.24 -6.32 -6.36
CA LEU A 19 22.15 -7.34 -6.89
C LEU A 19 22.07 -7.35 -8.42
N ASN A 20 23.24 -7.32 -9.07
CA ASN A 20 23.33 -7.43 -10.53
C ASN A 20 22.86 -8.80 -11.03
N GLU A 21 23.16 -9.86 -10.28
CA GLU A 21 22.80 -11.24 -10.59
C GLU A 21 22.36 -12.00 -9.32
N PRO A 22 21.56 -13.08 -9.47
CA PRO A 22 21.20 -13.94 -8.34
C PRO A 22 22.42 -14.59 -7.68
N ILE A 23 22.45 -14.60 -6.35
CA ILE A 23 23.50 -15.26 -5.56
C ILE A 23 23.02 -16.61 -5.02
N SER A 24 23.91 -17.60 -4.93
CA SER A 24 23.58 -18.89 -4.33
C SER A 24 23.55 -18.80 -2.80
N ALA A 25 22.49 -19.32 -2.18
CA ALA A 25 22.38 -19.39 -0.72
C ALA A 25 23.05 -20.67 -0.16
N VAL A 26 23.63 -20.56 1.03
CA VAL A 26 24.12 -21.72 1.77
C VAL A 26 22.95 -22.41 2.46
N VAL A 27 22.66 -23.65 2.07
CA VAL A 27 21.56 -24.44 2.63
C VAL A 27 22.05 -25.21 3.86
N VAL A 28 21.38 -25.03 4.99
CA VAL A 28 21.56 -25.83 6.22
C VAL A 28 20.27 -26.59 6.47
N GLY A 29 20.35 -27.92 6.54
CA GLY A 29 19.19 -28.81 6.58
C GLY A 29 18.83 -29.37 5.20
N VAL A 30 17.56 -29.73 5.00
CA VAL A 30 17.07 -30.34 3.75
C VAL A 30 15.85 -29.56 3.24
N ILE A 31 15.98 -28.96 2.05
CA ILE A 31 14.83 -28.36 1.36
C ILE A 31 13.95 -29.49 0.79
N PRO A 32 12.64 -29.51 1.05
CA PRO A 32 11.76 -30.55 0.53
C PRO A 32 11.80 -30.62 -1.00
N ALA A 33 11.91 -31.82 -1.57
CA ALA A 33 12.06 -32.01 -3.01
C ALA A 33 10.83 -31.53 -3.82
N TRP A 34 9.65 -31.49 -3.20
CA TRP A 34 8.43 -30.98 -3.83
C TRP A 34 8.36 -29.45 -3.85
N LEU A 35 9.20 -28.75 -3.08
CA LEU A 35 9.21 -27.29 -3.01
C LEU A 35 10.02 -26.74 -4.18
N SER A 36 9.32 -26.33 -5.23
CA SER A 36 9.89 -25.71 -6.42
C SER A 36 9.08 -24.47 -6.80
N GLY A 37 9.75 -23.34 -6.94
CA GLY A 37 9.12 -22.06 -7.26
C GLY A 37 9.85 -20.88 -6.63
N SER A 38 9.26 -19.69 -6.77
CA SER A 38 9.84 -18.45 -6.27
C SER A 38 9.02 -17.86 -5.13
N LEU A 39 9.68 -17.49 -4.03
CA LEU A 39 9.12 -16.63 -3.00
C LEU A 39 9.47 -15.18 -3.33
N LEU A 40 8.45 -14.39 -3.67
CA LEU A 40 8.56 -12.95 -3.92
C LEU A 40 8.10 -12.17 -2.68
N ARG A 41 8.87 -11.17 -2.26
CA ARG A 41 8.52 -10.28 -1.14
C ARG A 41 8.92 -8.84 -1.45
N LEU A 42 8.20 -7.91 -0.84
CA LEU A 42 8.50 -6.48 -0.90
C LEU A 42 8.77 -5.92 0.49
N GLY A 43 9.54 -4.84 0.51
CA GLY A 43 9.81 -4.04 1.69
C GLY A 43 10.65 -2.81 1.35
N PRO A 44 10.89 -1.92 2.31
CA PRO A 44 11.80 -0.78 2.14
C PRO A 44 13.25 -1.28 2.07
N GLY A 45 14.01 -0.83 1.06
CA GLY A 45 15.43 -1.18 0.89
C GLY A 45 16.40 -0.01 0.93
N MET A 46 15.89 1.22 0.88
CA MET A 46 16.66 2.46 0.93
C MET A 46 15.95 3.44 1.84
N PHE A 47 16.62 3.85 2.92
CA PHE A 47 16.05 4.64 4.01
C PHE A 47 16.51 6.12 3.99
N GLU A 48 17.30 6.48 2.98
CA GLU A 48 17.77 7.85 2.75
C GLU A 48 18.11 8.09 1.28
N VAL A 49 18.00 9.35 0.85
CA VAL A 49 18.45 9.80 -0.47
C VAL A 49 19.50 10.90 -0.27
N GLY A 50 20.78 10.53 -0.42
CA GLY A 50 21.88 11.45 -0.10
C GLY A 50 21.89 11.79 1.40
N ALA A 51 21.61 13.04 1.74
CA ALA A 51 21.54 13.50 3.13
C ALA A 51 20.09 13.58 3.68
N GLU A 52 19.09 13.28 2.85
CA GLU A 52 17.68 13.37 3.23
C GLU A 52 17.17 12.01 3.71
N PRO A 53 16.85 11.84 5.01
CA PRO A 53 16.34 10.57 5.53
C PRO A 53 14.85 10.41 5.27
N PHE A 54 14.41 9.15 5.18
CA PHE A 54 13.02 8.76 5.33
C PHE A 54 12.70 8.52 6.81
N TYR A 55 11.59 9.08 7.29
CA TYR A 55 11.26 9.11 8.72
C TYR A 55 10.35 7.98 9.19
N HIS A 56 9.54 7.39 8.29
CA HIS A 56 8.62 6.32 8.63
C HIS A 56 9.02 4.99 7.99
N LEU A 57 8.62 3.88 8.63
CA LEU A 57 8.85 2.52 8.12
C LEU A 57 8.33 2.30 6.69
N PHE A 58 7.29 3.05 6.31
CA PHE A 58 6.60 2.92 5.04
C PHE A 58 7.08 3.89 3.96
N ASP A 59 8.22 4.55 4.18
CA ASP A 59 8.73 5.58 3.28
C ASP A 59 9.94 5.11 2.46
N GLY A 60 10.67 4.11 2.96
CA GLY A 60 11.86 3.60 2.27
C GLY A 60 11.50 3.05 0.88
N GLN A 61 12.41 3.22 -0.09
CA GLN A 61 12.09 2.89 -1.48
C GLN A 61 11.92 1.37 -1.68
N ALA A 62 10.92 1.00 -2.49
CA ALA A 62 10.48 -0.37 -2.71
C ALA A 62 11.59 -1.26 -3.26
N LEU A 63 11.93 -2.30 -2.51
CA LEU A 63 12.89 -3.33 -2.86
C LEU A 63 12.18 -4.67 -2.97
N MET A 64 12.23 -5.25 -4.17
CA MET A 64 11.69 -6.58 -4.43
C MET A 64 12.76 -7.63 -4.13
N HIS A 65 12.38 -8.68 -3.41
CA HIS A 65 13.22 -9.80 -3.03
C HIS A 65 12.67 -11.09 -3.64
N LYS A 66 13.55 -11.93 -4.13
CA LYS A 66 13.23 -13.25 -4.66
C LYS A 66 14.13 -14.31 -4.05
N PHE A 67 13.53 -15.36 -3.51
CA PHE A 67 14.20 -16.64 -3.28
C PHE A 67 13.67 -17.64 -4.30
N ASP A 68 14.54 -18.14 -5.17
CA ASP A 68 14.16 -19.16 -6.14
C ASP A 68 14.63 -20.53 -5.67
N LEU A 69 13.71 -21.49 -5.62
CA LEU A 69 13.94 -22.82 -5.06
C LEU A 69 13.76 -23.86 -6.17
N LYS A 70 14.79 -24.69 -6.37
CA LYS A 70 14.75 -25.76 -7.36
C LYS A 70 15.70 -26.88 -6.99
N ASN A 71 15.20 -28.12 -6.95
CA ASN A 71 16.01 -29.33 -6.74
C ASN A 71 16.92 -29.24 -5.49
N GLY A 72 16.41 -28.71 -4.38
CA GLY A 72 17.18 -28.55 -3.14
C GLY A 72 18.15 -27.37 -3.10
N HIS A 73 18.26 -26.60 -4.19
CA HIS A 73 19.10 -25.41 -4.30
C HIS A 73 18.24 -24.16 -4.15
N VAL A 74 18.84 -23.10 -3.59
CA VAL A 74 18.18 -21.80 -3.40
C VAL A 74 19.09 -20.70 -3.92
N THR A 75 18.55 -19.81 -4.74
CA THR A 75 19.19 -18.54 -5.09
C THR A 75 18.43 -17.39 -4.46
N TYR A 76 19.12 -16.27 -4.25
CA TYR A 76 18.56 -15.03 -3.75
C TYR A 76 18.88 -13.89 -4.71
N HIS A 77 17.88 -13.06 -5.01
CA HIS A 77 18.04 -11.87 -5.86
C HIS A 77 17.19 -10.73 -5.31
N ARG A 78 17.63 -9.49 -5.53
CA ARG A 78 16.86 -8.30 -5.16
C ARG A 78 17.12 -7.13 -6.09
N LYS A 79 16.07 -6.38 -6.41
CA LYS A 79 16.11 -5.17 -7.24
C LYS A 79 15.15 -4.11 -6.73
N PHE A 80 15.56 -2.85 -6.79
CA PHE A 80 14.65 -1.74 -6.53
C PHE A 80 13.61 -1.65 -7.64
N ILE A 81 12.35 -1.45 -7.27
CA ILE A 81 11.31 -1.14 -8.25
C ILE A 81 11.57 0.27 -8.77
N LYS A 82 11.66 0.42 -10.09
CA LYS A 82 11.95 1.69 -10.76
C LYS A 82 10.67 2.52 -10.90
N THR A 83 10.06 2.86 -9.77
CA THR A 83 8.90 3.75 -9.65
C THR A 83 9.28 5.20 -9.97
N ASP A 84 8.30 6.08 -10.21
CA ASP A 84 8.58 7.51 -10.37
C ASP A 84 9.23 8.08 -9.11
N ALA A 85 8.78 7.66 -7.91
CA ALA A 85 9.41 8.03 -6.64
C ALA A 85 10.91 7.70 -6.63
N TYR A 86 11.27 6.46 -6.96
CA TYR A 86 12.67 6.00 -6.97
C TYR A 86 13.49 6.69 -8.06
N VAL A 87 13.00 6.69 -9.31
CA VAL A 87 13.73 7.22 -10.47
C VAL A 87 14.00 8.71 -10.28
N ARG A 88 13.01 9.48 -9.81
CA ARG A 88 13.19 10.91 -9.55
C ARG A 88 14.10 11.15 -8.37
N ALA A 89 13.98 10.37 -7.29
CA ALA A 89 14.88 10.48 -6.15
C ALA A 89 16.35 10.26 -6.55
N MET A 90 16.63 9.23 -7.36
CA MET A 90 17.98 8.94 -7.85
C MET A 90 18.48 10.00 -8.85
N THR A 91 17.60 10.53 -9.70
CA THR A 91 17.95 11.55 -10.69
C THR A 91 18.25 12.91 -10.03
N GLU A 92 17.41 13.33 -9.08
CA GLU A 92 17.51 14.63 -8.42
C GLU A 92 18.34 14.59 -7.13
N LYS A 93 18.74 13.40 -6.67
CA LYS A 93 19.55 13.16 -5.46
C LYS A 93 18.92 13.75 -4.19
N ARG A 94 17.59 13.67 -4.09
CA ARG A 94 16.77 14.16 -2.97
C ARG A 94 15.42 13.45 -2.95
N VAL A 95 14.63 13.58 -1.89
CA VAL A 95 13.25 13.11 -1.85
C VAL A 95 12.38 14.05 -2.68
N VAL A 96 11.81 13.52 -3.78
CA VAL A 96 11.04 14.32 -4.75
C VAL A 96 9.53 14.14 -4.60
N ILE A 97 9.09 12.94 -4.22
CA ILE A 97 7.68 12.61 -3.98
C ILE A 97 7.46 12.43 -2.48
N THR A 98 6.39 13.03 -1.94
CA THR A 98 6.01 12.85 -0.54
C THR A 98 5.62 11.39 -0.31
N GLU A 99 6.27 10.76 0.65
CA GLU A 99 5.96 9.41 1.12
C GLU A 99 5.02 9.48 2.34
N PHE A 100 4.69 8.33 2.93
CA PHE A 100 3.70 8.24 3.99
C PHE A 100 3.98 9.17 5.19
N GLY A 101 5.21 9.16 5.73
CA GLY A 101 5.64 9.99 6.85
C GLY A 101 6.75 10.98 6.52
N THR A 102 7.13 11.11 5.24
CA THR A 102 8.22 12.00 4.80
C THR A 102 7.71 12.95 3.71
N ALA A 103 7.62 14.23 4.03
CA ALA A 103 7.24 15.26 3.06
C ALA A 103 8.41 15.56 2.12
N ALA A 104 8.15 15.57 0.81
CA ALA A 104 9.10 16.10 -0.16
C ALA A 104 9.03 17.63 -0.15
N TYR A 105 10.19 18.28 -0.10
CA TYR A 105 10.26 19.74 -0.18
C TYR A 105 10.54 20.21 -1.61
N PRO A 106 9.99 21.36 -2.03
CA PRO A 106 10.34 21.96 -3.31
C PRO A 106 11.84 22.23 -3.38
N ASP A 107 12.45 21.92 -4.53
CA ASP A 107 13.87 22.14 -4.80
C ASP A 107 14.34 23.54 -4.34
N PRO A 108 15.30 23.62 -3.39
CA PRO A 108 15.77 24.89 -2.85
C PRO A 108 16.49 25.75 -3.90
N CYS A 109 16.95 25.15 -5.00
CA CYS A 109 17.61 25.84 -6.12
C CYS A 109 16.61 26.48 -7.10
N LYS A 110 15.30 26.21 -6.97
CA LYS A 110 14.26 26.80 -7.82
C LYS A 110 13.83 28.16 -7.27
N ASN A 111 13.88 29.19 -8.11
CA ASN A 111 13.39 30.54 -7.81
C ASN A 111 11.92 30.54 -7.34
N ILE A 112 11.52 31.53 -6.53
CA ILE A 112 10.15 31.68 -5.99
C ILE A 112 9.07 31.54 -7.07
N PHE A 113 9.31 32.06 -8.27
CA PHE A 113 8.39 31.93 -9.41
C PHE A 113 8.22 30.49 -9.92
N SER A 114 9.28 29.70 -10.01
CA SER A 114 9.18 28.29 -10.41
C SER A 114 8.63 27.40 -9.30
N ARG A 115 8.82 27.77 -8.02
CA ARG A 115 8.13 27.15 -6.88
C ARG A 115 6.61 27.37 -6.99
N PHE A 116 6.17 28.60 -7.32
CA PHE A 116 4.76 28.91 -7.55
C PHE A 116 4.13 28.07 -8.67
N PHE A 117 4.80 27.93 -9.83
CA PHE A 117 4.28 27.06 -10.92
C PHE A 117 4.27 25.57 -10.58
N THR A 118 5.14 25.10 -9.68
CA THR A 118 5.13 23.71 -9.21
C THR A 118 3.89 23.42 -8.36
N TYR A 119 3.38 24.40 -7.62
CA TYR A 119 2.12 24.26 -6.86
C TYR A 119 0.86 24.09 -7.74
N PHE A 120 0.90 24.47 -9.02
CA PHE A 120 -0.24 24.31 -9.95
C PHE A 120 -0.22 22.98 -10.73
N LYS A 121 0.86 22.21 -10.66
CA LYS A 121 0.81 20.79 -11.03
C LYS A 121 0.18 20.08 -9.83
N GLY A 122 -0.91 19.35 -10.06
CA GLY A 122 -1.70 18.72 -9.00
C GLY A 122 -0.89 17.85 -8.04
N ILE A 123 -1.51 17.46 -6.93
CA ILE A 123 -0.89 16.63 -5.88
C ILE A 123 -0.29 15.36 -6.51
N GLU A 124 1.04 15.22 -6.44
CA GLU A 124 1.76 14.02 -6.88
C GLU A 124 1.64 12.94 -5.79
N VAL A 125 0.83 11.92 -6.06
CA VAL A 125 0.61 10.77 -5.17
C VAL A 125 1.76 9.76 -5.34
N THR A 126 2.24 9.17 -4.25
CA THR A 126 3.34 8.19 -4.31
C THR A 126 2.95 6.92 -5.05
N ASP A 127 3.89 6.43 -5.85
CA ASP A 127 3.87 5.11 -6.49
C ASP A 127 4.93 4.16 -5.91
N ASN A 128 5.48 4.48 -4.73
CA ASN A 128 6.42 3.62 -4.00
C ASN A 128 5.75 2.30 -3.56
N CYS A 129 5.79 1.29 -4.42
CA CYS A 129 5.08 0.01 -4.27
C CYS A 129 5.80 -0.98 -3.34
N LEU A 130 6.03 -0.59 -2.08
CA LEU A 130 6.86 -1.35 -1.12
C LEU A 130 6.10 -2.41 -0.29
N VAL A 131 4.78 -2.50 -0.40
CA VAL A 131 3.95 -3.23 0.59
C VAL A 131 3.75 -4.70 0.21
N ASN A 132 3.27 -4.96 -1.01
CA ASN A 132 2.93 -6.33 -1.43
C ASN A 132 3.04 -6.52 -2.95
N VAL A 133 3.10 -7.77 -3.39
CA VAL A 133 3.04 -8.19 -4.79
C VAL A 133 1.97 -9.25 -4.97
N TYR A 134 1.11 -9.10 -5.97
CA TYR A 134 0.02 -10.05 -6.22
C TYR A 134 -0.22 -10.27 -7.72
N PRO A 135 -0.74 -11.45 -8.11
CA PRO A 135 -1.03 -11.74 -9.50
C PRO A 135 -2.36 -11.14 -9.96
N VAL A 136 -2.41 -10.71 -11.22
CA VAL A 136 -3.63 -10.36 -11.96
C VAL A 136 -3.52 -11.00 -13.34
N GLY A 137 -4.31 -12.03 -13.60
CA GLY A 137 -4.16 -12.85 -14.79
C GLY A 137 -2.78 -13.52 -14.86
N GLU A 138 -2.03 -13.29 -15.93
CA GLU A 138 -0.66 -13.82 -16.11
C GLU A 138 0.44 -12.86 -15.59
N ASP A 139 0.05 -11.68 -15.11
CA ASP A 139 0.97 -10.62 -14.71
C ASP A 139 1.09 -10.49 -13.19
N PHE A 140 2.19 -9.90 -12.71
CA PHE A 140 2.42 -9.58 -11.30
C PHE A 140 2.51 -8.08 -11.08
N TYR A 141 1.87 -7.60 -10.02
CA TYR A 141 1.82 -6.19 -9.67
C TYR A 141 2.32 -5.98 -8.24
N ALA A 142 3.36 -5.17 -8.10
CA ALA A 142 3.75 -4.59 -6.83
C ALA A 142 2.80 -3.44 -6.49
N CYS A 143 2.50 -3.26 -5.21
CA CYS A 143 1.57 -2.24 -4.76
C CYS A 143 1.98 -1.58 -3.43
N THR A 144 1.40 -0.40 -3.25
CA THR A 144 1.21 0.27 -1.97
C THR A 144 -0.30 0.47 -1.76
N GLU A 145 -0.72 1.50 -1.03
CA GLU A 145 -2.13 1.77 -0.73
C GLU A 145 -2.70 2.99 -1.48
N THR A 146 -2.09 3.34 -2.62
CA THR A 146 -2.53 4.42 -3.50
C THR A 146 -3.28 3.86 -4.72
N ASN A 147 -3.57 4.71 -5.71
CA ASN A 147 -4.12 4.30 -7.00
C ASN A 147 -3.07 3.71 -7.95
N TYR A 148 -1.77 3.87 -7.64
CA TYR A 148 -0.69 3.37 -8.48
C TYR A 148 -0.26 1.97 -8.06
N ILE A 149 -0.26 1.06 -9.04
CA ILE A 149 0.38 -0.25 -8.95
C ILE A 149 1.43 -0.39 -10.04
N THR A 150 2.46 -1.19 -9.80
CA THR A 150 3.59 -1.34 -10.72
C THR A 150 3.70 -2.78 -11.18
N LYS A 151 3.50 -3.01 -12.47
CA LYS A 151 3.75 -4.31 -13.11
C LYS A 151 5.23 -4.64 -13.03
N VAL A 152 5.55 -5.83 -12.56
CA VAL A 152 6.90 -6.35 -12.40
C VAL A 152 7.05 -7.70 -13.08
N ASP A 153 8.25 -7.99 -13.56
CA ASP A 153 8.60 -9.31 -14.07
C ASP A 153 9.02 -10.21 -12.88
N PRO A 154 8.30 -11.32 -12.60
CA PRO A 154 8.58 -12.19 -11.47
C PRO A 154 9.88 -13.02 -11.64
N ASP A 155 10.38 -13.14 -12.86
CA ASP A 155 11.60 -13.88 -13.16
C ASP A 155 12.84 -13.01 -12.97
N THR A 156 12.82 -11.81 -13.53
CA THR A 156 13.98 -10.89 -13.59
C THR A 156 13.96 -9.79 -12.53
N LEU A 157 12.82 -9.57 -11.87
CA LEU A 157 12.53 -8.46 -10.96
C LEU A 157 12.57 -7.07 -11.63
N GLU A 158 12.51 -7.05 -12.96
CA GLU A 158 12.46 -5.79 -13.71
C GLU A 158 11.11 -5.09 -13.57
N THR A 159 11.17 -3.76 -13.57
CA THR A 159 9.98 -2.91 -13.58
C THR A 159 9.46 -2.78 -15.01
N VAL A 160 8.19 -3.14 -15.23
CA VAL A 160 7.61 -3.18 -16.57
C VAL A 160 6.80 -1.92 -16.86
N LYS A 161 5.81 -1.62 -16.02
CA LYS A 161 4.86 -0.53 -16.27
C LYS A 161 4.15 -0.07 -15.00
N ARG A 162 4.00 1.24 -14.82
CA ARG A 162 3.04 1.81 -13.84
C ARG A 162 1.62 1.81 -14.40
N VAL A 163 0.66 1.43 -13.57
CA VAL A 163 -0.78 1.46 -13.87
C VAL A 163 -1.47 2.38 -12.88
N ASP A 164 -2.27 3.31 -13.40
CA ASP A 164 -3.19 4.13 -12.60
C ASP A 164 -4.56 3.45 -12.57
N LEU A 165 -4.99 2.98 -11.40
CA LEU A 165 -6.30 2.33 -11.25
C LEU A 165 -7.47 3.31 -11.41
N CYS A 166 -7.24 4.62 -11.26
CA CYS A 166 -8.27 5.65 -11.48
C CYS A 166 -8.71 5.74 -12.95
N ASP A 167 -7.88 5.27 -13.89
CA ASP A 167 -8.23 5.21 -15.32
C ASP A 167 -9.33 4.16 -15.59
N TYR A 168 -9.54 3.22 -14.67
CA TYR A 168 -10.44 2.07 -14.83
C TYR A 168 -11.58 2.04 -13.80
N LEU A 169 -11.32 2.55 -12.59
CA LEU A 169 -12.21 2.44 -11.43
C LEU A 169 -12.41 3.79 -10.76
N SER A 170 -13.62 4.02 -10.23
CA SER A 170 -13.90 5.20 -9.39
C SER A 170 -13.41 4.94 -7.96
N ILE A 171 -12.11 5.10 -7.73
CA ILE A 171 -11.43 4.97 -6.44
C ILE A 171 -10.39 6.08 -6.30
N ASN A 172 -9.94 6.32 -5.06
CA ASN A 172 -8.81 7.21 -4.75
C ASN A 172 -7.52 6.41 -4.47
N GLY A 173 -7.68 5.13 -4.10
CA GLY A 173 -6.63 4.18 -3.79
C GLY A 173 -7.27 2.87 -3.34
N VAL A 174 -6.49 1.78 -3.38
CA VAL A 174 -6.94 0.44 -2.96
C VAL A 174 -5.98 -0.13 -1.92
N THR A 175 -6.37 -1.17 -1.19
CA THR A 175 -5.46 -1.81 -0.23
C THR A 175 -4.36 -2.61 -0.92
N ALA A 176 -3.26 -2.88 -0.21
CA ALA A 176 -2.24 -3.81 -0.66
C ALA A 176 -2.61 -5.29 -0.44
N HIS A 177 -3.83 -5.58 0.03
CA HIS A 177 -4.29 -6.91 0.45
C HIS A 177 -5.56 -7.34 -0.30
N PRO A 178 -5.50 -7.51 -1.64
CA PRO A 178 -6.62 -8.05 -2.37
C PRO A 178 -6.86 -9.52 -2.01
N HIS A 179 -8.12 -9.94 -2.11
CA HIS A 179 -8.48 -11.36 -2.11
C HIS A 179 -8.44 -11.90 -3.54
N ILE A 180 -7.92 -13.10 -3.72
CA ILE A 180 -7.79 -13.75 -5.03
C ILE A 180 -8.48 -15.11 -4.97
N GLU A 181 -9.48 -15.30 -5.81
CA GLU A 181 -10.18 -16.58 -5.94
C GLU A 181 -9.36 -17.61 -6.72
N SER A 182 -9.72 -18.88 -6.61
CA SER A 182 -9.00 -19.98 -7.28
C SER A 182 -9.01 -19.88 -8.81
N ASP A 183 -9.98 -19.16 -9.39
CA ASP A 183 -10.05 -18.92 -10.83
C ASP A 183 -9.18 -17.73 -11.29
N GLY A 184 -8.56 -17.00 -10.35
CA GLY A 184 -7.75 -15.81 -10.60
C GLY A 184 -8.52 -14.49 -10.55
N THR A 185 -9.81 -14.50 -10.19
CA THR A 185 -10.58 -13.26 -9.95
C THR A 185 -10.02 -12.55 -8.72
N VAL A 186 -9.80 -11.23 -8.83
CA VAL A 186 -9.23 -10.39 -7.78
C VAL A 186 -10.29 -9.43 -7.23
N TYR A 187 -10.45 -9.40 -5.92
CA TYR A 187 -11.30 -8.44 -5.20
C TYR A 187 -10.46 -7.55 -4.32
N ASN A 188 -10.75 -6.26 -4.32
CA ASN A 188 -10.10 -5.30 -3.43
C ASN A 188 -11.10 -4.27 -2.92
N ILE A 189 -10.70 -3.48 -1.92
CA ILE A 189 -11.48 -2.37 -1.38
C ILE A 189 -10.69 -1.08 -1.51
N GLY A 190 -11.38 0.02 -1.85
CA GLY A 190 -10.76 1.32 -2.00
C GLY A 190 -11.67 2.47 -1.58
N ASN A 191 -11.09 3.56 -1.09
CA ASN A 191 -11.82 4.78 -0.78
C ASN A 191 -12.31 5.43 -2.08
N CYS A 192 -13.50 6.03 -2.09
CA CYS A 192 -14.04 6.74 -3.25
C CYS A 192 -14.91 7.93 -2.84
N PHE A 193 -15.24 8.79 -3.81
CA PHE A 193 -16.32 9.75 -3.66
C PHE A 193 -17.66 9.06 -3.95
N GLY A 194 -18.51 8.97 -2.92
CA GLY A 194 -19.88 8.48 -3.01
C GLY A 194 -20.86 9.57 -3.48
N LYS A 195 -22.14 9.21 -3.50
CA LYS A 195 -23.24 10.13 -3.86
C LYS A 195 -23.33 11.31 -2.86
N ASN A 196 -23.85 12.45 -3.30
CA ASN A 196 -24.07 13.64 -2.46
C ASN A 196 -22.81 14.20 -1.76
N MET A 197 -21.64 14.08 -2.38
CA MET A 197 -20.36 14.55 -1.83
C MET A 197 -20.04 13.92 -0.48
N SER A 198 -20.39 12.65 -0.26
CA SER A 198 -19.91 11.86 0.88
C SER A 198 -18.77 10.95 0.45
N LEU A 199 -17.89 10.59 1.37
CA LEU A 199 -16.91 9.54 1.15
C LEU A 199 -17.54 8.17 1.36
N ALA A 200 -17.04 7.18 0.64
CA ALA A 200 -17.52 5.80 0.65
C ALA A 200 -16.36 4.84 0.35
N TYR A 201 -16.64 3.54 0.41
CA TYR A 201 -15.68 2.48 0.07
C TYR A 201 -16.26 1.62 -1.04
N ASN A 202 -15.55 1.49 -2.16
CA ASN A 202 -15.93 0.61 -3.26
C ASN A 202 -15.22 -0.74 -3.12
N ILE A 203 -15.99 -1.83 -3.16
CA ILE A 203 -15.45 -3.15 -3.47
C ILE A 203 -15.30 -3.23 -4.99
N VAL A 204 -14.08 -3.47 -5.43
CA VAL A 204 -13.72 -3.58 -6.84
C VAL A 204 -13.42 -5.03 -7.18
N LYS A 205 -13.70 -5.39 -8.43
CA LYS A 205 -13.42 -6.70 -9.00
C LYS A 205 -12.59 -6.54 -10.26
N ILE A 206 -11.53 -7.33 -10.37
CA ILE A 206 -10.78 -7.54 -11.60
C ILE A 206 -11.03 -9.00 -12.00
N PRO A 207 -11.62 -9.26 -13.18
CA PRO A 207 -11.92 -10.62 -13.59
C PRO A 207 -10.63 -11.43 -13.83
N SER A 208 -10.74 -12.76 -13.84
CA SER A 208 -9.65 -13.63 -14.28
C SER A 208 -9.30 -13.45 -15.77
N THR A 209 -8.19 -14.06 -16.22
CA THR A 209 -7.77 -14.00 -17.63
C THR A 209 -8.89 -14.46 -18.56
N GLN A 210 -9.23 -13.60 -19.51
CA GLN A 210 -10.31 -13.83 -20.46
C GLN A 210 -9.82 -14.58 -21.72
N LYS A 211 -10.71 -15.30 -22.40
CA LYS A 211 -10.37 -16.07 -23.63
C LYS A 211 -9.83 -15.19 -24.76
N ASP A 212 -10.24 -13.93 -24.80
CA ASP A 212 -9.79 -12.94 -25.78
C ASP A 212 -8.40 -12.36 -25.45
N LYS A 213 -7.75 -12.81 -24.36
CA LYS A 213 -6.45 -12.34 -23.87
C LYS A 213 -6.36 -10.83 -23.65
N SER A 214 -7.52 -10.18 -23.46
CA SER A 214 -7.55 -8.78 -23.05
C SER A 214 -6.99 -8.61 -21.64
N ASP A 215 -6.40 -7.43 -21.38
CA ASP A 215 -5.91 -7.05 -20.06
C ASP A 215 -7.07 -7.10 -19.04
N PRO A 216 -7.01 -7.95 -18.01
CA PRO A 216 -8.07 -8.04 -17.03
C PRO A 216 -8.35 -6.72 -16.29
N ILE A 217 -7.33 -5.86 -16.09
CA ILE A 217 -7.49 -4.56 -15.43
C ILE A 217 -8.43 -3.66 -16.24
N ALA A 218 -8.40 -3.74 -17.58
CA ALA A 218 -9.29 -2.98 -18.44
C ALA A 218 -10.77 -3.36 -18.30
N LYS A 219 -11.05 -4.51 -17.67
CA LYS A 219 -12.40 -5.03 -17.39
C LYS A 219 -12.75 -4.94 -15.90
N SER A 220 -12.04 -4.10 -15.14
CA SER A 220 -12.34 -3.88 -13.73
C SER A 220 -13.71 -3.23 -13.55
N GLU A 221 -14.42 -3.60 -12.49
CA GLU A 221 -15.72 -3.04 -12.15
C GLU A 221 -15.88 -2.79 -10.65
N VAL A 222 -16.78 -1.86 -10.30
CA VAL A 222 -17.22 -1.64 -8.92
C VAL A 222 -18.44 -2.52 -8.67
N LEU A 223 -18.37 -3.40 -7.67
CA LEU A 223 -19.45 -4.34 -7.34
C LEU A 223 -20.45 -3.76 -6.34
N VAL A 224 -19.93 -3.18 -5.26
CA VAL A 224 -20.74 -2.64 -4.18
C VAL A 224 -20.04 -1.44 -3.57
N GLN A 225 -20.83 -0.46 -3.16
CA GLN A 225 -20.38 0.72 -2.44
C GLN A 225 -20.88 0.66 -0.99
N LEU A 226 -19.95 0.76 -0.05
CA LEU A 226 -20.20 0.77 1.38
C LEU A 226 -20.19 2.22 1.90
N PRO A 227 -21.11 2.59 2.78
CA PRO A 227 -21.15 3.94 3.34
C PRO A 227 -19.98 4.18 4.30
N SER A 228 -19.55 5.44 4.41
CA SER A 228 -18.69 5.91 5.50
C SER A 228 -19.53 6.39 6.68
N SER A 229 -19.15 6.03 7.90
CA SER A 229 -19.74 6.57 9.13
C SER A 229 -19.57 8.09 9.26
N GLU A 230 -18.55 8.67 8.63
CA GLU A 230 -18.31 10.12 8.60
C GLU A 230 -18.23 10.64 7.17
N ARG A 231 -18.99 11.71 6.89
CA ARG A 231 -19.18 12.25 5.53
C ARG A 231 -17.88 12.65 4.82
N PHE A 232 -16.91 13.20 5.55
CA PHE A 232 -15.67 13.78 4.99
C PHE A 232 -14.39 13.16 5.56
N LYS A 233 -14.52 12.05 6.30
CA LYS A 233 -13.42 11.40 7.01
C LYS A 233 -13.55 9.89 6.87
N PRO A 234 -13.05 9.30 5.78
CA PRO A 234 -13.09 7.85 5.63
C PRO A 234 -12.12 7.25 6.66
N SER A 235 -12.42 6.04 7.11
CA SER A 235 -11.49 5.26 7.89
C SER A 235 -10.33 4.79 7.04
N TYR A 236 -9.19 4.60 7.69
CA TYR A 236 -8.11 3.82 7.13
C TYR A 236 -8.53 2.35 7.01
N VAL A 237 -8.31 1.79 5.82
CA VAL A 237 -8.65 0.40 5.49
C VAL A 237 -7.39 -0.26 4.97
N HIS A 238 -6.86 -1.22 5.74
CA HIS A 238 -5.68 -1.98 5.35
C HIS A 238 -6.05 -3.28 4.65
N SER A 239 -7.19 -3.89 5.01
CA SER A 239 -7.68 -5.13 4.41
C SER A 239 -9.17 -5.30 4.70
N PHE A 240 -9.77 -6.33 4.14
CA PHE A 240 -11.17 -6.72 4.35
C PHE A 240 -11.28 -8.25 4.42
N GLY A 241 -12.39 -8.77 4.92
CA GLY A 241 -12.71 -10.19 4.91
C GLY A 241 -13.54 -10.57 3.69
N MET A 242 -13.35 -11.78 3.19
CA MET A 242 -14.14 -12.34 2.10
C MET A 242 -14.44 -13.81 2.36
N THR A 243 -15.67 -14.23 2.09
CA THR A 243 -16.08 -15.63 1.99
C THR A 243 -16.82 -15.82 0.66
N GLU A 244 -17.18 -17.06 0.32
CA GLU A 244 -17.92 -17.37 -0.92
C GLU A 244 -19.17 -16.48 -1.13
N ASN A 245 -19.82 -16.05 -0.05
CA ASN A 245 -21.10 -15.33 -0.13
C ASN A 245 -21.08 -13.93 0.50
N TYR A 246 -19.97 -13.50 1.11
CA TYR A 246 -19.93 -12.26 1.89
C TYR A 246 -18.61 -11.50 1.73
N PHE A 247 -18.73 -10.18 1.60
CA PHE A 247 -17.66 -9.23 1.90
C PHE A 247 -17.86 -8.68 3.32
N VAL A 248 -16.79 -8.66 4.11
CA VAL A 248 -16.78 -8.17 5.50
C VAL A 248 -15.83 -6.98 5.60
N PHE A 249 -16.39 -5.80 5.80
CA PHE A 249 -15.64 -4.57 5.99
C PHE A 249 -15.71 -4.12 7.45
N VAL A 250 -14.57 -3.74 8.03
CA VAL A 250 -14.46 -3.22 9.40
C VAL A 250 -14.06 -1.76 9.33
N GLU A 251 -15.01 -0.86 9.63
CA GLU A 251 -14.73 0.58 9.69
C GLU A 251 -14.13 0.96 11.06
N THR A 252 -12.82 1.23 11.09
CA THR A 252 -12.09 1.53 12.34
C THR A 252 -12.23 3.00 12.77
N PRO A 253 -11.94 3.37 14.03
CA PRO A 253 -11.86 4.78 14.45
C PRO A 253 -10.72 5.59 13.85
N VAL A 254 -9.78 4.95 13.13
CA VAL A 254 -8.65 5.66 12.53
C VAL A 254 -9.14 6.32 11.25
N LYS A 255 -9.29 7.65 11.27
CA LYS A 255 -9.88 8.45 10.21
C LYS A 255 -8.83 9.26 9.45
N ILE A 256 -9.08 9.46 8.15
CA ILE A 256 -8.27 10.31 7.27
C ILE A 256 -8.99 11.66 7.13
N ASN A 257 -8.36 12.74 7.58
CA ASN A 257 -8.86 14.09 7.43
C ASN A 257 -8.58 14.63 6.02
N LEU A 258 -9.53 14.42 5.11
CA LEU A 258 -9.37 14.82 3.70
C LEU A 258 -9.19 16.33 3.53
N LEU A 259 -9.78 17.16 4.39
CA LEU A 259 -9.60 18.60 4.31
C LEU A 259 -8.13 18.97 4.59
N LYS A 260 -7.49 18.34 5.59
CA LYS A 260 -6.06 18.52 5.86
C LYS A 260 -5.22 18.02 4.69
N PHE A 261 -5.57 16.86 4.11
CA PHE A 261 -4.89 16.32 2.93
C PHE A 261 -4.91 17.29 1.75
N LEU A 262 -6.07 17.88 1.43
CA LEU A 262 -6.20 18.79 0.27
C LEU A 262 -5.62 20.19 0.52
N THR A 263 -5.64 20.69 1.76
CA THR A 263 -5.27 22.09 2.06
C THR A 263 -3.84 22.26 2.57
N ALA A 264 -3.31 21.29 3.32
CA ALA A 264 -1.98 21.41 3.92
C ALA A 264 -0.86 20.92 2.97
N TRP A 265 -1.19 20.08 2.00
CA TRP A 265 -0.24 19.57 1.00
C TRP A 265 0.39 20.67 0.15
N SER A 266 -0.41 21.68 -0.22
CA SER A 266 0.01 22.79 -1.08
C SER A 266 0.56 23.99 -0.31
N ILE A 267 0.56 24.00 1.03
CA ILE A 267 0.94 25.20 1.81
C ILE A 267 2.04 24.91 2.83
N TRP A 268 1.97 23.78 3.55
CA TRP A 268 2.77 23.58 4.77
C TRP A 268 3.77 22.41 4.69
N GLY A 269 3.83 21.69 3.57
CA GLY A 269 4.71 20.50 3.44
C GLY A 269 4.26 19.36 4.36
N THR A 270 2.99 18.98 4.25
CA THR A 270 2.41 17.85 5.00
C THR A 270 2.71 16.51 4.33
N ASN A 271 2.59 15.42 5.10
CA ASN A 271 2.61 14.04 4.57
C ASN A 271 1.27 13.32 4.82
N TYR A 272 1.17 12.04 4.45
CA TYR A 272 -0.05 11.27 4.65
C TYR A 272 -0.35 11.07 6.13
N MET A 273 0.65 10.75 6.96
CA MET A 273 0.51 10.50 8.40
C MET A 273 -0.14 11.68 9.12
N ASP A 274 0.21 12.91 8.76
CA ASP A 274 -0.38 14.13 9.33
C ASP A 274 -1.91 14.19 9.18
N CYS A 275 -2.45 13.51 8.16
CA CYS A 275 -3.89 13.52 7.87
C CYS A 275 -4.66 12.53 8.74
N PHE A 276 -4.00 11.64 9.47
CA PHE A 276 -4.66 10.67 10.34
C PHE A 276 -5.11 11.29 11.67
N GLN A 277 -6.27 10.86 12.15
CA GLN A 277 -6.78 11.20 13.48
C GLN A 277 -7.65 10.05 14.00
N SER A 278 -7.79 9.93 15.33
CA SER A 278 -8.68 8.95 15.94
C SER A 278 -10.03 9.57 16.28
N ASN A 279 -11.12 8.90 15.90
CA ASN A 279 -12.44 9.21 16.42
C ASN A 279 -12.63 8.50 17.77
N GLU A 280 -12.63 9.26 18.87
CA GLU A 280 -12.74 8.73 20.24
C GLU A 280 -14.15 8.27 20.62
N THR A 281 -15.18 8.62 19.85
CA THR A 281 -16.58 8.25 20.14
C THR A 281 -17.00 6.94 19.47
N ILE A 282 -16.23 6.47 18.48
CA ILE A 282 -16.49 5.23 17.71
C ILE A 282 -15.41 4.19 18.03
N GLY A 283 -15.42 3.65 19.25
CA GLY A 283 -14.45 2.64 19.67
C GLY A 283 -14.52 2.34 21.17
N PHE A 284 -14.08 1.14 21.58
CA PHE A 284 -14.05 0.71 22.98
C PHE A 284 -13.36 1.77 23.86
N ARG A 285 -14.07 2.31 24.86
CA ARG A 285 -13.43 3.14 25.89
C ARG A 285 -12.44 2.27 26.67
N PRO A 286 -11.19 2.72 26.91
CA PRO A 286 -10.34 2.08 27.88
C PRO A 286 -11.08 2.08 29.21
N LYS A 287 -11.22 0.90 29.83
CA LYS A 287 -11.80 0.79 31.16
C LYS A 287 -10.93 1.60 32.13
N GLN A 288 -11.44 2.72 32.65
CA GLN A 288 -10.75 3.39 33.74
C GLN A 288 -10.77 2.48 34.98
N PRO A 289 -9.67 2.39 35.75
CA PRO A 289 -9.66 1.62 36.98
C PRO A 289 -10.65 2.26 37.98
N GLY A 290 -11.82 1.65 38.16
CA GLY A 290 -12.80 2.08 39.16
C GLY A 290 -14.27 1.93 38.79
N GLU A 291 -14.62 1.79 37.50
CA GLU A 291 -16.04 1.69 37.11
C GLU A 291 -16.54 0.24 37.13
N GLY A 292 -17.47 -0.02 38.06
CA GLY A 292 -18.20 -1.27 38.24
C GLY A 292 -19.19 -1.52 37.10
N ARG A 293 -19.42 -2.82 36.80
CA ARG A 293 -20.32 -3.28 35.75
C ARG A 293 -21.77 -2.92 36.08
N ASN A 294 -22.47 -2.28 35.15
CA ASN A 294 -23.90 -2.41 34.96
C ASN A 294 -24.23 -2.01 33.52
N GLU A 295 -24.12 -2.93 32.57
CA GLU A 295 -25.08 -3.12 31.48
C GLU A 295 -24.71 -4.33 30.61
N PRO A 296 -25.68 -5.11 30.10
CA PRO A 296 -25.41 -6.29 29.29
C PRO A 296 -24.96 -5.91 27.87
N VAL A 297 -23.92 -6.57 27.38
CA VAL A 297 -23.49 -6.53 25.99
C VAL A 297 -24.48 -7.37 25.16
N SER A 298 -25.51 -6.73 24.59
CA SER A 298 -26.41 -7.41 23.62
C SER A 298 -26.65 -6.67 22.30
N ASP A 299 -26.17 -5.44 22.10
CA ASP A 299 -26.62 -4.64 20.93
C ASP A 299 -25.50 -4.38 19.90
N LEU A 300 -24.90 -5.45 19.36
CA LEU A 300 -24.01 -5.33 18.18
C LEU A 300 -24.27 -6.34 17.05
N ILE A 301 -25.49 -6.88 16.98
CA ILE A 301 -25.98 -7.63 15.81
C ILE A 301 -27.39 -7.15 15.49
N SER A 302 -27.53 -5.96 14.92
CA SER A 302 -28.77 -5.47 14.31
C SER A 302 -28.54 -4.07 13.73
N GLN A 303 -28.15 -3.99 12.46
CA GLN A 303 -28.53 -2.92 11.52
C GLN A 303 -27.91 -3.14 10.13
N LEU A 304 -28.19 -4.30 9.52
CA LEU A 304 -28.15 -4.49 8.07
C LEU A 304 -29.37 -5.31 7.66
N SER A 305 -30.55 -4.76 7.94
CA SER A 305 -31.79 -5.15 7.30
C SER A 305 -32.66 -3.90 7.16
N THR A 306 -33.15 -3.67 5.94
CA THR A 306 -34.05 -2.59 5.49
C THR A 306 -33.43 -1.20 5.25
N ARG A 307 -32.93 -0.97 4.02
CA ARG A 307 -33.58 -0.15 2.98
C ARG A 307 -32.79 -0.16 1.68
#